data_AF-A0A7K1K4B4-F1
#
_entry.id   AF-A0A7K1K4B4-F1
#
_cell.length_a   1.000
_cell.length_b   1.000
_cell.length_c   1.000
_cell.angle_alpha   90.00
_cell.angle_beta   90.00
_cell.angle_gamma   90.00
#
_symmetry.space_group_name_H-M   'P 1'
#
loop_
_entity.id
_entity.type
_entity.pdbx_description
1 polymer ?
#
loop_
_entity_poly.entity_id
_entity_poly.type
_entity_poly.pdbx_seq_one_letter_code
_entity_poly.pdbx_strand_id
1 'polypeptide(L)'
;MLSRRIRSPRQGSARSGGRWVGLGASALFISGVSLVTPIAPVAAAADCADAEVVFARGTDEPPGLGRVGDAFVDSLRKQTGGMNIKTYAVNYKASKLQLHGGDGAKDAISHIKSTASSCPDTRIVLGGYSQGASVIDIVAGIPVGGIKWGDSLPPQYANNVAAVATFGDVATRTGEALPTQSALLGSKAIDLCNPNDPICHAGPGNEWSGHTEGYIPVYTTQAAAFAAAKLLAGSGQTVPGYGPEMSGPGYGPETSVPGYGPLPGYGPSTPGYGPDSSVHGPPPGYGPVTPGYGPEAPGYGLQPPGSGSSIYGPASPSPEVGLVSAVH
;
A
#
# COMPACT_ATOMS: atom_id res chain seq x y z
N MET A 1 28.36 36.54 -45.85
CA MET A 1 28.28 36.77 -47.31
C MET A 1 26.95 36.26 -47.84
N LEU A 2 26.14 37.19 -48.39
CA LEU A 2 25.17 37.10 -49.49
C LEU A 2 24.16 35.93 -49.55
N SER A 3 22.85 36.21 -49.38
CA SER A 3 21.82 36.37 -50.45
C SER A 3 21.14 35.03 -50.83
N ARG A 4 19.85 34.91 -51.18
CA ARG A 4 18.83 35.86 -51.68
C ARG A 4 17.44 35.20 -51.59
N ARG A 5 16.40 36.02 -51.42
CA ARG A 5 14.99 35.69 -51.72
C ARG A 5 14.81 35.48 -53.23
N ILE A 6 13.90 34.58 -53.64
CA ILE A 6 13.21 34.67 -54.92
C ILE A 6 11.71 34.36 -54.71
N ARG A 7 10.88 35.38 -54.95
CA ARG A 7 9.44 35.28 -55.20
C ARG A 7 9.23 34.83 -56.65
N SER A 8 8.19 34.03 -56.89
CA SER A 8 7.59 33.88 -58.22
C SER A 8 6.11 34.29 -58.16
N PRO A 9 5.63 35.17 -59.04
CA PRO A 9 4.21 35.43 -59.25
C PRO A 9 3.69 34.59 -60.42
N ARG A 10 2.42 34.17 -60.36
CA ARG A 10 1.67 33.85 -61.59
C ARG A 10 0.39 34.66 -61.64
N GLN A 11 0.36 35.51 -62.66
CA GLN A 11 -0.79 36.21 -63.19
C GLN A 11 -1.73 35.20 -63.87
N GLY A 12 -3.03 35.36 -63.64
CA GLY A 12 -4.09 34.85 -64.49
C GLY A 12 -5.06 36.00 -64.72
N SER A 13 -4.95 36.61 -65.89
CA SER A 13 -5.83 37.68 -66.39
C SER A 13 -6.96 37.04 -67.19
N ALA A 14 -8.21 37.41 -66.91
CA ALA A 14 -9.29 37.38 -67.89
C ALA A 14 -10.31 38.47 -67.56
N ARG A 15 -10.39 39.45 -68.46
CA ARG A 15 -11.41 40.50 -68.54
C ARG A 15 -12.70 39.93 -69.13
N SER A 16 -13.85 40.45 -68.70
CA SER A 16 -15.01 40.90 -69.49
C SER A 16 -16.14 41.15 -68.49
N GLY A 17 -16.74 42.33 -68.32
CA GLY A 17 -17.33 43.16 -69.37
C GLY A 17 -18.85 42.95 -69.32
N GLY A 18 -19.56 43.79 -68.55
CA GLY A 18 -21.03 43.72 -68.47
C GLY A 18 -21.60 44.74 -67.48
N ARG A 19 -21.83 45.98 -67.94
CA ARG A 19 -22.68 46.96 -67.26
C ARG A 19 -24.13 46.52 -67.47
N TRP A 20 -24.87 46.31 -66.38
CA TRP A 20 -26.33 46.40 -66.38
C TRP A 20 -26.75 47.35 -65.28
N VAL A 21 -27.40 48.43 -65.71
CA VAL A 21 -28.11 49.39 -64.87
C VAL A 21 -29.43 48.72 -64.48
N GLY A 22 -29.66 48.56 -63.18
CA GLY A 22 -30.92 48.10 -62.62
C GLY A 22 -31.20 48.86 -61.34
N LEU A 23 -32.13 49.83 -61.42
CA LEU A 23 -32.79 50.44 -60.28
C LEU A 23 -33.60 49.37 -59.55
N GLY A 24 -33.52 49.30 -58.21
CA GLY A 24 -34.50 48.56 -57.43
C GLY A 24 -34.04 48.12 -56.04
N ALA A 25 -34.73 48.64 -55.02
CA ALA A 25 -34.87 48.15 -53.65
C ALA A 25 -33.64 48.21 -52.72
N SER A 26 -33.63 49.23 -51.86
CA SER A 26 -32.91 49.20 -50.58
C SER A 26 -33.46 48.08 -49.70
N ALA A 27 -32.81 46.91 -49.71
CA ALA A 27 -33.03 45.89 -48.71
C ALA A 27 -32.26 46.28 -47.44
N LEU A 28 -33.00 46.62 -46.38
CA LEU A 28 -32.48 46.71 -45.02
C LEU A 28 -31.97 45.32 -44.61
N PHE A 29 -30.67 45.06 -44.80
CA PHE A 29 -30.02 43.93 -44.15
C PHE A 29 -29.88 44.25 -42.67
N ILE A 30 -30.81 43.75 -41.87
CA ILE A 30 -30.63 43.64 -40.42
C ILE A 30 -29.50 42.63 -40.23
N SER A 31 -28.30 43.13 -39.95
CA SER A 31 -27.18 42.31 -39.45
C SER A 31 -27.60 41.73 -38.10
N GLY A 32 -28.25 40.57 -38.11
CA GLY A 32 -28.46 39.77 -36.93
C GLY A 32 -27.10 39.32 -36.42
N VAL A 33 -26.61 39.97 -35.36
CA VAL A 33 -25.49 39.46 -34.59
C VAL A 33 -25.99 38.19 -33.91
N SER A 34 -25.75 37.05 -34.54
CA SER A 34 -25.88 35.75 -33.87
C SER A 34 -24.86 35.74 -32.74
N LEU A 35 -25.32 35.98 -31.52
CA LEU A 35 -24.62 35.64 -30.29
C LEU A 35 -24.50 34.11 -30.24
N VAL A 36 -23.54 33.58 -30.97
CA VAL A 36 -23.05 32.22 -30.74
C VAL A 36 -22.28 32.31 -29.43
N THR A 37 -22.96 32.02 -28.33
CA THR A 37 -22.28 31.77 -27.06
C THR A 37 -21.32 30.61 -27.33
N PRO A 38 -20.00 30.77 -27.11
CA PRO A 38 -19.11 29.62 -27.14
C PRO A 38 -19.57 28.72 -25.99
N ILE A 39 -20.20 27.60 -26.33
CA ILE A 39 -20.38 26.50 -25.42
C ILE A 39 -18.96 25.99 -25.20
N ALA A 40 -18.28 26.51 -24.17
CA ALA A 40 -17.02 25.95 -23.75
C ALA A 40 -17.25 24.47 -23.52
N PRO A 41 -16.38 23.56 -24.02
CA PRO A 41 -16.50 22.16 -23.69
C PRO A 41 -16.47 22.09 -22.16
N VAL A 42 -17.56 21.61 -21.57
CA VAL A 42 -17.55 21.23 -20.17
C VAL A 42 -16.49 20.15 -20.08
N ALA A 43 -15.37 20.47 -19.43
CA ALA A 43 -14.42 19.44 -19.05
C ALA A 43 -15.23 18.44 -18.21
N ALA A 44 -15.49 17.25 -18.76
CA ALA A 44 -15.90 16.14 -17.94
C ALA A 44 -14.77 15.99 -16.92
N ALA A 45 -15.03 16.35 -15.67
CA ALA A 45 -14.13 15.99 -14.59
C ALA A 45 -13.90 14.49 -14.75
N ALA A 46 -12.63 14.06 -14.79
CA ALA A 46 -12.36 12.64 -14.74
C ALA A 46 -13.10 12.10 -13.52
N ASP A 47 -13.83 10.99 -13.65
CA ASP A 47 -14.49 10.32 -12.53
C ASP A 47 -13.40 9.77 -11.60
N CYS A 48 -12.82 10.67 -10.79
CA CYS A 48 -11.80 10.40 -9.81
C CYS A 48 -12.42 9.58 -8.68
N ALA A 49 -11.66 8.62 -8.17
CA ALA A 49 -12.11 7.79 -7.06
C ALA A 49 -11.97 8.57 -5.75
N ASP A 50 -12.80 8.26 -4.75
CA ASP A 50 -12.60 8.79 -3.40
C ASP A 50 -11.26 8.32 -2.84
N ALA A 51 -10.95 7.04 -3.11
CA ALA A 51 -9.67 6.44 -2.78
C ALA A 51 -9.17 5.45 -3.84
N GLU A 52 -7.87 5.21 -3.83
CA GLU A 52 -7.23 4.19 -4.64
C GLU A 52 -6.31 3.33 -3.78
N VAL A 53 -6.40 2.00 -3.92
CA VAL A 53 -5.49 1.05 -3.28
C VAL A 53 -4.40 0.66 -4.27
N VAL A 54 -3.16 1.05 -3.97
CA VAL A 54 -1.95 0.64 -4.70
C VAL A 54 -1.35 -0.55 -3.96
N PHE A 55 -1.45 -1.74 -4.53
CA PHE A 55 -1.07 -2.98 -3.85
C PHE A 55 0.02 -3.75 -4.57
N ALA A 56 1.08 -4.12 -3.84
CA ALA A 56 2.13 -5.01 -4.31
C ALA A 56 1.88 -6.45 -3.83
N ARG A 57 1.59 -7.35 -4.77
CA ARG A 57 1.36 -8.78 -4.53
C ARG A 57 2.60 -9.50 -4.01
N GLY A 58 2.45 -10.71 -3.48
CA GLY A 58 3.54 -11.55 -3.00
C GLY A 58 4.28 -12.32 -4.10
N THR A 59 5.31 -13.06 -3.67
CA THR A 59 6.17 -13.86 -4.56
C THR A 59 5.36 -14.89 -5.35
N ASP A 60 5.62 -14.98 -6.65
CA ASP A 60 5.00 -15.87 -7.63
C ASP A 60 3.47 -15.76 -7.77
N GLU A 61 2.85 -14.74 -7.18
CA GLU A 61 1.45 -14.46 -7.48
C GLU A 61 1.33 -13.98 -8.94
N PRO A 62 0.26 -14.37 -9.66
CA PRO A 62 -0.01 -13.86 -11.00
C PRO A 62 -0.26 -12.34 -10.99
N PRO A 63 -0.12 -11.64 -12.13
CA PRO A 63 -0.46 -10.22 -12.22
C PRO A 63 -1.86 -9.92 -11.67
N GLY A 64 -1.95 -8.87 -10.85
CA GLY A 64 -3.13 -8.54 -10.04
C GLY A 64 -2.73 -8.13 -8.62
N LEU A 65 -3.72 -7.97 -7.74
CA LEU A 65 -3.47 -7.60 -6.33
C LEU A 65 -2.95 -8.78 -5.49
N GLY A 66 -3.12 -10.01 -5.99
CA GLY A 66 -2.87 -11.22 -5.23
C GLY A 66 -3.96 -11.49 -4.20
N ARG A 67 -3.92 -12.67 -3.60
CA ARG A 67 -5.00 -13.17 -2.74
C ARG A 67 -5.21 -12.28 -1.51
N VAL A 68 -4.14 -11.80 -0.90
CA VAL A 68 -4.19 -10.90 0.27
C VAL A 68 -4.69 -9.52 -0.12
N GLY A 69 -4.23 -8.99 -1.26
CA GLY A 69 -4.65 -7.68 -1.76
C GLY A 69 -6.14 -7.65 -2.11
N ASP A 70 -6.65 -8.68 -2.79
CA ASP A 70 -8.08 -8.80 -3.12
C ASP A 70 -8.94 -8.84 -1.85
N ALA A 71 -8.59 -9.70 -0.88
CA ALA A 71 -9.33 -9.79 0.38
C ALA A 71 -9.27 -8.50 1.23
N PHE A 72 -8.13 -7.80 1.21
CA PHE A 72 -7.98 -6.51 1.86
C PHE A 72 -8.89 -5.45 1.23
N VAL A 73 -8.91 -5.32 -0.10
CA VAL A 73 -9.74 -4.35 -0.81
C VAL A 73 -11.23 -4.66 -0.62
N ASP A 74 -11.62 -5.92 -0.71
CA ASP A 74 -13.01 -6.33 -0.50
C ASP A 74 -13.49 -6.00 0.92
N SER A 75 -12.64 -6.21 1.92
CA SER A 75 -12.95 -5.81 3.28
C SER A 75 -12.98 -4.29 3.44
N LEU A 76 -12.07 -3.56 2.80
CA LEU A 76 -12.02 -2.10 2.86
C LEU A 76 -13.30 -1.48 2.29
N ARG A 77 -13.75 -1.91 1.11
CA ARG A 77 -15.00 -1.44 0.48
C ARG A 77 -16.23 -1.65 1.37
N LYS A 78 -16.29 -2.76 2.10
CA LYS A 78 -17.37 -3.03 3.06
C LYS A 78 -17.36 -2.07 4.26
N GLN A 79 -16.19 -1.56 4.63
CA GLN A 79 -15.97 -0.75 5.83
C GLN A 79 -15.96 0.77 5.55
N THR A 80 -15.90 1.19 4.28
CA THR A 80 -15.89 2.61 3.89
C THR A 80 -17.25 3.14 3.41
N GLY A 81 -18.33 2.39 3.61
CA GLY A 81 -19.69 2.93 3.51
C GLY A 81 -20.08 3.48 2.14
N GLY A 82 -19.56 2.91 1.04
CA GLY A 82 -19.92 3.29 -0.31
C GLY A 82 -18.92 4.19 -1.04
N MET A 83 -17.75 4.48 -0.47
CA MET A 83 -16.65 5.13 -1.20
C MET A 83 -16.35 4.39 -2.50
N ASN A 84 -16.18 5.16 -3.58
CA ASN A 84 -15.63 4.68 -4.83
C ASN A 84 -14.14 4.39 -4.64
N ILE A 85 -13.78 3.10 -4.50
CA ILE A 85 -12.40 2.65 -4.31
C ILE A 85 -11.90 1.95 -5.56
N LYS A 86 -10.96 2.60 -6.26
CA LYS A 86 -10.20 1.99 -7.36
C LYS A 86 -9.00 1.20 -6.83
N THR A 87 -8.45 0.35 -7.67
CA THR A 87 -7.28 -0.46 -7.34
C THR A 87 -6.24 -0.35 -8.44
N TYR A 88 -4.99 -0.37 -8.01
CA TYR A 88 -3.84 -0.48 -8.88
C TYR A 88 -2.95 -1.61 -8.38
N ALA A 89 -2.76 -2.62 -9.23
CA ALA A 89 -1.82 -3.70 -8.99
C ALA A 89 -0.43 -3.25 -9.42
N VAL A 90 0.51 -3.15 -8.47
CA VAL A 90 1.89 -2.77 -8.77
C VAL A 90 2.47 -3.72 -9.82
N ASN A 91 2.95 -3.14 -10.92
CA ASN A 91 3.41 -3.87 -12.08
C ASN A 91 4.89 -4.21 -11.94
N TYR A 92 5.16 -5.37 -11.35
CA TYR A 92 6.51 -5.90 -11.19
C TYR A 92 6.51 -7.43 -11.28
N LYS A 93 7.68 -8.04 -11.46
CA LYS A 93 7.81 -9.47 -11.75
C LYS A 93 7.38 -10.39 -10.59
N ALA A 94 7.46 -9.92 -9.35
CA ALA A 94 7.20 -10.70 -8.14
C ALA A 94 7.91 -12.08 -8.10
N SER A 95 9.11 -12.19 -8.66
CA SER A 95 9.76 -13.50 -8.85
C SER A 95 10.39 -14.04 -7.57
N LYS A 96 10.58 -15.37 -7.48
CA LYS A 96 11.32 -16.06 -6.39
C LYS A 96 12.66 -15.45 -6.00
N LEU A 97 13.41 -14.88 -6.94
CA LEU A 97 14.72 -14.28 -6.64
C LEU A 97 14.61 -12.96 -5.86
N GLN A 98 13.42 -12.38 -5.75
CA GLN A 98 13.11 -11.14 -5.03
C GLN A 98 13.93 -9.90 -5.44
N LEU A 99 14.58 -9.93 -6.61
CA LEU A 99 15.45 -8.86 -7.09
C LEU A 99 14.69 -7.61 -7.58
N HIS A 100 13.35 -7.68 -7.65
CA HIS A 100 12.52 -6.67 -8.31
C HIS A 100 11.77 -5.75 -7.34
N GLY A 101 12.18 -5.71 -6.06
CA GLY A 101 11.59 -4.81 -5.07
C GLY A 101 11.71 -3.34 -5.50
N GLY A 102 12.87 -2.93 -6.01
CA GLY A 102 13.10 -1.57 -6.52
C GLY A 102 12.27 -1.24 -7.77
N ASP A 103 12.05 -2.21 -8.66
CA ASP A 103 11.20 -2.03 -9.84
C ASP A 103 9.73 -1.82 -9.42
N GLY A 104 9.25 -2.61 -8.47
CA GLY A 104 7.91 -2.43 -7.90
C GLY A 104 7.74 -1.08 -7.21
N ALA A 105 8.75 -0.63 -6.46
CA ALA A 105 8.69 0.68 -5.78
C ALA A 105 8.66 1.83 -6.81
N LYS A 106 9.47 1.73 -7.86
CA LYS A 106 9.47 2.69 -8.97
C LYS A 106 8.11 2.75 -9.67
N ASP A 107 7.49 1.61 -9.93
CA ASP A 107 6.16 1.52 -10.53
C ASP A 107 5.09 2.17 -9.63
N ALA A 108 5.05 1.77 -8.35
CA ALA A 108 4.13 2.33 -7.37
C ALA A 108 4.29 3.86 -7.23
N ILE A 109 5.52 4.36 -7.13
CA ILE A 109 5.81 5.80 -7.05
C ILE A 109 5.37 6.53 -8.32
N SER A 110 5.59 5.93 -9.49
CA SER A 110 5.16 6.52 -10.76
C SER A 110 3.64 6.62 -10.83
N HIS A 111 2.93 5.59 -10.38
CA HIS A 111 1.47 5.59 -10.31
C HIS A 111 0.94 6.63 -9.31
N ILE A 112 1.52 6.71 -8.10
CA ILE A 112 1.16 7.73 -7.09
C ILE A 112 1.29 9.14 -7.66
N LYS A 113 2.39 9.43 -8.38
CA LYS A 113 2.61 10.73 -9.03
C LYS A 113 1.56 11.01 -10.10
N SER A 114 1.20 9.99 -10.88
CA SER A 114 0.15 10.08 -11.89
C SER A 114 -1.20 10.39 -11.25
N THR A 115 -1.63 9.61 -10.26
CA THR A 115 -2.89 9.81 -9.53
C THR A 115 -2.94 11.18 -8.88
N ALA A 116 -1.87 11.62 -8.20
CA ALA A 116 -1.82 12.94 -7.58
C ALA A 116 -1.92 14.10 -8.60
N SER A 117 -1.46 13.89 -9.85
CA SER A 117 -1.54 14.87 -10.92
C SER A 117 -2.91 14.90 -11.60
N SER A 118 -3.54 13.74 -11.82
CA SER A 118 -4.82 13.64 -12.53
C SER A 118 -6.03 13.78 -11.62
N CYS A 119 -5.89 13.34 -10.37
CA CYS A 119 -6.93 13.27 -9.35
C CYS A 119 -6.34 13.66 -7.97
N PRO A 120 -6.05 14.96 -7.75
CA PRO A 120 -5.35 15.41 -6.53
C PRO A 120 -6.10 15.11 -5.23
N ASP A 121 -7.43 15.00 -5.30
CA ASP A 121 -8.30 14.70 -4.15
C ASP A 121 -8.41 13.19 -3.86
N THR A 122 -8.04 12.32 -4.80
CA THR A 122 -8.04 10.86 -4.58
C THR A 122 -7.03 10.50 -3.49
N ARG A 123 -7.52 9.86 -2.43
CA ARG A 123 -6.69 9.41 -1.31
C ARG A 123 -6.06 8.06 -1.63
N ILE A 124 -4.76 7.91 -1.36
CA ILE A 124 -4.04 6.68 -1.68
C ILE A 124 -3.89 5.81 -0.44
N VAL A 125 -4.19 4.52 -0.57
CA VAL A 125 -3.86 3.48 0.41
C VAL A 125 -2.80 2.58 -0.20
N LEU A 126 -1.64 2.48 0.44
CA LEU A 126 -0.59 1.56 0.01
C LEU A 126 -0.76 0.22 0.71
N GLY A 127 -0.50 -0.88 0.01
CA GLY A 127 -0.44 -2.19 0.64
C GLY A 127 0.54 -3.14 -0.02
N GLY A 128 1.04 -4.08 0.76
CA GLY A 128 2.02 -5.05 0.28
C GLY A 128 2.03 -6.32 1.11
N TYR A 129 2.18 -7.47 0.45
CA TYR A 129 2.28 -8.77 1.11
C TYR A 129 3.61 -9.46 0.79
N SER A 130 4.31 -9.99 1.80
CA SER A 130 5.56 -10.73 1.64
C SER A 130 6.61 -9.90 0.89
N GLN A 131 7.11 -10.35 -0.26
CA GLN A 131 7.96 -9.54 -1.15
C GLN A 131 7.34 -8.17 -1.52
N GLY A 132 6.02 -8.11 -1.66
CA GLY A 132 5.30 -6.87 -1.89
C GLY A 132 5.31 -5.93 -0.68
N ALA A 133 5.43 -6.42 0.55
CA ALA A 133 5.65 -5.56 1.71
C ALA A 133 7.00 -4.85 1.62
N SER A 134 8.05 -5.57 1.21
CA SER A 134 9.37 -4.97 0.95
C SER A 134 9.36 -3.93 -0.18
N VAL A 135 8.49 -4.08 -1.19
CA VAL A 135 8.25 -3.03 -2.18
C VAL A 135 7.74 -1.75 -1.50
N ILE A 136 6.77 -1.89 -0.59
CA ILE A 136 6.20 -0.75 0.15
C ILE A 136 7.19 -0.15 1.15
N ASP A 137 8.05 -0.95 1.78
CA ASP A 137 9.15 -0.47 2.62
C ASP A 137 10.10 0.45 1.86
N ILE A 138 10.47 0.07 0.63
CA ILE A 138 11.31 0.90 -0.24
C ILE A 138 10.60 2.23 -0.53
N VAL A 139 9.30 2.19 -0.88
CA VAL A 139 8.48 3.40 -1.06
C VAL A 139 8.47 4.25 0.22
N ALA A 140 8.44 3.61 1.39
CA ALA A 140 8.45 4.27 2.70
C ALA A 140 9.85 4.74 3.17
N GLY A 141 10.91 4.44 2.41
CA GLY A 141 12.29 4.83 2.69
C GLY A 141 13.01 3.94 3.71
N ILE A 142 12.55 2.71 3.91
CA ILE A 142 13.10 1.75 4.88
C ILE A 142 14.15 0.87 4.19
N PRO A 143 15.36 0.77 4.75
CA PRO A 143 16.43 -0.05 4.18
C PRO A 143 16.27 -1.51 4.57
N VAL A 144 15.40 -2.25 3.90
CA VAL A 144 15.17 -3.68 4.21
C VAL A 144 16.47 -4.47 4.06
N GLY A 145 16.93 -5.09 5.16
CA GLY A 145 18.14 -5.92 5.16
C GLY A 145 19.44 -5.14 4.93
N GLY A 146 19.45 -3.83 5.23
CA GLY A 146 20.63 -2.98 5.12
C GLY A 146 21.01 -2.59 3.69
N ILE A 147 20.21 -2.95 2.69
CA ILE A 147 20.47 -2.57 1.30
C ILE A 147 19.47 -1.51 0.85
N LYS A 148 19.98 -0.33 0.48
CA LYS A 148 19.18 0.73 -0.14
C LYS A 148 18.97 0.42 -1.62
N TRP A 149 17.95 -0.39 -1.92
CA TRP A 149 17.47 -0.57 -3.29
C TRP A 149 16.31 0.37 -3.58
N GLY A 150 16.33 1.02 -4.74
CA GLY A 150 15.21 1.82 -5.24
C GLY A 150 15.07 3.21 -4.61
N ASP A 151 14.16 3.99 -5.19
CA ASP A 151 13.81 5.33 -4.71
C ASP A 151 12.66 5.26 -3.72
N SER A 152 12.69 6.14 -2.70
CA SER A 152 11.55 6.33 -1.81
C SER A 152 10.57 7.37 -2.36
N LEU A 153 9.35 7.38 -1.81
CA LEU A 153 8.33 8.35 -2.18
C LEU A 153 8.83 9.78 -1.90
N PRO A 154 8.85 10.67 -2.91
CA PRO A 154 9.23 12.05 -2.66
C PRO A 154 8.29 12.72 -1.64
N PRO A 155 8.81 13.51 -0.68
CA PRO A 155 8.03 14.00 0.46
C PRO A 155 6.74 14.74 0.09
N GLN A 156 6.71 15.44 -1.05
CA GLN A 156 5.53 16.17 -1.51
C GLN A 156 4.32 15.26 -1.77
N TYR A 157 4.52 13.97 -2.05
CA TYR A 157 3.44 13.01 -2.30
C TYR A 157 3.02 12.24 -1.04
N ALA A 158 3.76 12.35 0.07
CA ALA A 158 3.43 11.66 1.31
C ALA A 158 2.04 12.08 1.83
N ASN A 159 1.61 13.31 1.54
CA ASN A 159 0.28 13.80 1.91
C ASN A 159 -0.86 13.20 1.08
N ASN A 160 -0.61 12.65 -0.11
CA ASN A 160 -1.63 11.92 -0.88
C ASN A 160 -1.93 10.55 -0.28
N VAL A 161 -0.96 9.95 0.44
CA VAL A 161 -1.14 8.67 1.13
C VAL A 161 -1.93 8.89 2.42
N ALA A 162 -3.04 8.19 2.58
CA ALA A 162 -3.88 8.19 3.77
C ALA A 162 -3.53 7.06 4.74
N ALA A 163 -3.23 5.87 4.21
CA ALA A 163 -2.88 4.70 4.99
C ALA A 163 -1.86 3.80 4.26
N VAL A 164 -1.13 3.00 5.03
CA VAL A 164 -0.24 1.94 4.56
C VAL A 164 -0.53 0.67 5.35
N ALA A 165 -0.66 -0.47 4.66
CA ALA A 165 -0.88 -1.77 5.30
C ALA A 165 0.06 -2.83 4.73
N THR A 166 1.02 -3.29 5.52
CA THR A 166 1.92 -4.39 5.15
C THR A 166 1.52 -5.68 5.85
N PHE A 167 1.75 -6.81 5.17
CA PHE A 167 1.40 -8.15 5.63
C PHE A 167 2.59 -9.09 5.44
N GLY A 168 3.00 -9.80 6.47
CA GLY A 168 4.13 -10.75 6.37
C GLY A 168 5.43 -10.05 5.99
N ASP A 169 5.65 -8.89 6.59
CA ASP A 169 6.75 -7.99 6.28
C ASP A 169 8.06 -8.45 6.94
N VAL A 170 9.10 -8.67 6.13
CA VAL A 170 10.42 -9.06 6.63
C VAL A 170 11.09 -7.93 7.43
N ALA A 171 10.74 -6.66 7.18
CA ALA A 171 11.28 -5.54 7.96
C ALA A 171 10.87 -5.65 9.44
N THR A 172 9.67 -6.17 9.74
CA THR A 172 9.28 -6.46 11.13
C THR A 172 10.23 -7.45 11.80
N ARG A 173 10.70 -8.47 11.08
CA ARG A 173 11.62 -9.49 11.62
C ARG A 173 12.95 -8.89 12.08
N THR A 174 13.43 -7.85 11.39
CA THR A 174 14.70 -7.17 11.67
C THR A 174 14.57 -5.99 12.62
N GLY A 175 13.37 -5.72 13.16
CA GLY A 175 13.11 -4.56 14.02
C GLY A 175 12.96 -3.25 13.24
N GLU A 176 12.78 -3.35 11.93
CA GLU A 176 12.69 -2.24 10.99
C GLU A 176 11.25 -1.96 10.50
N ALA A 177 10.25 -2.38 11.29
CA ALA A 177 8.83 -2.27 10.95
C ALA A 177 8.41 -0.86 10.48
N LEU A 178 7.57 -0.80 9.46
CA LEU A 178 7.18 0.44 8.80
C LEU A 178 6.58 1.52 9.73
N PRO A 179 5.69 1.18 10.70
CA PRO A 179 5.11 2.15 11.61
C PRO A 179 6.11 2.91 12.48
N THR A 180 7.28 2.33 12.76
CA THR A 180 8.30 2.93 13.63
C THR A 180 9.47 3.52 12.84
N GLN A 181 9.81 2.97 11.68
CA GLN A 181 10.99 3.40 10.92
C GLN A 181 10.70 4.47 9.86
N SER A 182 9.51 4.49 9.24
CA SER A 182 9.25 5.45 8.18
C SER A 182 8.94 6.85 8.74
N ALA A 183 9.81 7.81 8.46
CA ALA A 183 9.64 9.21 8.88
C ALA A 183 8.36 9.86 8.30
N LEU A 184 7.97 9.49 7.08
CA LEU A 184 6.85 10.12 6.37
C LEU A 184 5.55 9.33 6.46
N LEU A 185 5.63 7.99 6.52
CA LEU A 185 4.46 7.12 6.42
C LEU A 185 4.18 6.34 7.71
N GLY A 186 5.08 6.32 8.70
CA GLY A 186 4.95 5.49 9.90
C GLY A 186 3.66 5.75 10.69
N SER A 187 3.28 7.03 10.86
CA SER A 187 2.02 7.40 11.55
C SER A 187 0.74 7.01 10.79
N LYS A 188 0.88 6.62 9.52
CA LYS A 188 -0.20 6.18 8.63
C LYS A 188 -0.17 4.68 8.40
N ALA A 189 0.69 3.95 9.09
CA ALA A 189 0.99 2.57 8.79
C ALA A 189 0.46 1.59 9.83
N ILE A 190 0.08 0.42 9.35
CA ILE A 190 -0.08 -0.80 10.13
C ILE A 190 0.77 -1.88 9.46
N ASP A 191 1.56 -2.60 10.26
CA ASP A 191 2.34 -3.76 9.83
C ASP A 191 1.80 -4.98 10.58
N LEU A 192 1.32 -5.95 9.81
CA LEU A 192 0.62 -7.12 10.32
C LEU A 192 1.48 -8.35 10.09
N CYS A 193 1.96 -8.92 11.20
CA CYS A 193 2.70 -10.16 11.21
C CYS A 193 1.87 -11.24 11.92
N ASN A 194 1.58 -12.34 11.22
CA ASN A 194 1.00 -13.51 11.86
C ASN A 194 2.05 -14.13 12.81
N PRO A 195 1.72 -14.48 14.08
CA PRO A 195 2.66 -15.05 15.04
C PRO A 195 3.34 -16.34 14.59
N ASN A 196 2.76 -17.06 13.63
CA ASN A 196 3.34 -18.28 13.07
C ASN A 196 4.11 -18.00 11.76
N ASP A 197 4.17 -16.77 11.25
CA ASP A 197 4.78 -16.48 9.95
C ASP A 197 6.33 -16.39 10.05
N PRO A 198 7.08 -17.34 9.45
CA PRO A 198 8.54 -17.31 9.51
C PRO A 198 9.20 -16.12 8.81
N ILE A 199 8.49 -15.40 7.93
CA ILE A 199 9.05 -14.25 7.20
C ILE A 199 9.19 -13.05 8.13
N CYS A 200 8.16 -12.75 8.92
CA CYS A 200 8.12 -11.56 9.76
C CYS A 200 8.38 -11.87 11.25
N HIS A 201 8.16 -13.10 11.72
CA HIS A 201 8.30 -13.46 13.13
C HIS A 201 9.63 -14.17 13.43
N ALA A 202 10.47 -13.56 14.28
CA ALA A 202 11.80 -14.09 14.64
C ALA A 202 11.79 -15.20 15.71
N GLY A 203 10.64 -15.53 16.30
CA GLY A 203 10.53 -16.44 17.44
C GLY A 203 10.17 -17.91 17.11
N PRO A 204 10.05 -18.77 18.14
CA PRO A 204 9.54 -20.13 17.98
C PRO A 204 8.06 -20.14 17.58
N GLY A 205 7.57 -21.29 17.09
CA GLY A 205 6.17 -21.45 16.67
C GLY A 205 5.89 -21.10 15.20
N ASN A 206 6.96 -20.90 14.41
CA ASN A 206 6.82 -20.60 12.99
C ASN A 206 6.34 -21.81 12.18
N GLU A 207 5.33 -21.59 11.34
CA GLU A 207 4.77 -22.52 10.37
C GLU A 207 4.53 -21.78 9.05
N TRP A 208 4.86 -22.42 7.93
CA TRP A 208 4.68 -21.78 6.61
C TRP A 208 3.22 -21.42 6.31
N SER A 209 2.26 -22.17 6.86
CA SER A 209 0.82 -21.86 6.83
C SER A 209 0.49 -20.50 7.44
N GLY A 210 1.24 -20.05 8.45
CA GLY A 210 1.12 -18.71 9.02
C GLY A 210 1.36 -17.63 7.97
N HIS A 211 2.35 -17.84 7.09
CA HIS A 211 2.62 -16.95 5.96
C HIS A 211 1.58 -17.12 4.85
N THR A 212 1.28 -18.35 4.42
CA THR A 212 0.51 -18.59 3.19
C THR A 212 -1.00 -18.57 3.36
N GLU A 213 -1.52 -18.84 4.55
CA GLU A 213 -2.97 -18.97 4.79
C GLU A 213 -3.43 -18.00 5.88
N GLY A 214 -2.54 -17.68 6.83
CA GLY A 214 -2.86 -17.01 8.08
C GLY A 214 -3.24 -15.53 8.01
N TYR A 215 -3.24 -14.88 6.84
CA TYR A 215 -3.59 -13.46 6.70
C TYR A 215 -5.08 -13.19 6.47
N ILE A 216 -5.80 -14.16 5.89
CA ILE A 216 -7.19 -14.00 5.48
C ILE A 216 -8.09 -14.84 6.39
N PRO A 217 -9.23 -14.31 6.88
CA PRO A 217 -9.70 -12.94 6.74
C PRO A 217 -9.21 -12.00 7.85
N VAL A 218 -8.60 -12.52 8.92
CA VAL A 218 -8.38 -11.78 10.17
C VAL A 218 -7.57 -10.51 9.96
N TYR A 219 -6.34 -10.65 9.46
CA TYR A 219 -5.44 -9.52 9.28
C TYR A 219 -5.88 -8.60 8.15
N THR A 220 -6.42 -9.13 7.04
CA THR A 220 -6.98 -8.30 5.97
C THR A 220 -8.16 -7.46 6.46
N THR A 221 -8.98 -7.99 7.37
CA THR A 221 -10.10 -7.24 7.98
C THR A 221 -9.59 -6.17 8.92
N GLN A 222 -8.58 -6.47 9.73
CA GLN A 222 -7.93 -5.51 10.63
C GLN A 222 -7.26 -4.36 9.88
N ALA A 223 -6.49 -4.66 8.83
CA ALA A 223 -5.89 -3.65 7.96
C ALA A 223 -6.96 -2.77 7.30
N ALA A 224 -8.05 -3.37 6.82
CA ALA A 224 -9.15 -2.64 6.21
C ALA A 224 -9.80 -1.67 7.19
N ALA A 225 -10.00 -2.08 8.45
CA ALA A 225 -10.52 -1.20 9.51
C ALA A 225 -9.60 -0.01 9.76
N PHE A 226 -8.30 -0.27 9.85
CA PHE A 226 -7.31 0.79 10.02
C PHE A 226 -7.30 1.77 8.85
N ALA A 227 -7.28 1.27 7.61
CA ALA A 227 -7.30 2.09 6.41
C ALA A 227 -8.61 2.88 6.26
N ALA A 228 -9.76 2.26 6.54
CA ALA A 228 -11.06 2.91 6.54
C ALA A 228 -11.09 4.09 7.53
N ALA A 229 -10.60 3.89 8.76
CA ALA A 229 -10.54 4.95 9.76
C ALA A 229 -9.68 6.15 9.28
N LYS A 230 -8.54 5.89 8.63
CA LYS A 230 -7.68 6.94 8.06
C LYS A 230 -8.35 7.68 6.91
N LEU A 231 -9.03 6.98 6.02
CA LEU A 231 -9.77 7.57 4.89
C LEU A 231 -10.92 8.45 5.39
N LEU A 232 -11.70 7.95 6.34
CA LEU A 232 -12.85 8.68 6.91
C LEU A 232 -12.39 9.92 7.68
N ALA A 233 -11.31 9.83 8.46
CA ALA A 233 -10.74 10.99 9.17
C ALA A 233 -10.22 12.09 8.22
N GLY A 234 -9.70 11.72 7.04
CA GLY A 234 -9.23 12.67 6.02
C GLY A 234 -10.33 13.26 5.15
N SER A 235 -11.51 12.61 5.09
CA SER A 235 -12.61 13.00 4.21
C SER A 235 -13.41 14.22 4.67
N GLY A 236 -13.14 14.76 5.87
CA GLY A 236 -13.70 16.04 6.30
C GLY A 236 -15.21 16.16 6.09
N GLN A 237 -15.97 15.08 6.30
CA GLN A 237 -17.39 15.25 6.59
C GLN A 237 -17.47 16.10 7.85
N THR A 238 -17.69 17.40 7.67
CA THR A 238 -18.61 18.14 8.53
C THR A 238 -19.87 17.29 8.56
N VAL A 239 -20.01 16.46 9.60
CA VAL A 239 -21.31 15.88 9.95
C VAL A 239 -22.27 17.06 10.07
N PRO A 240 -23.32 17.17 9.22
CA PRO A 240 -24.47 17.97 9.59
C PRO A 240 -24.93 17.44 10.96
N GLY A 241 -24.99 18.34 11.93
CA GLY A 241 -25.15 17.99 13.34
C GLY A 241 -26.28 17.01 13.57
N TYR A 242 -25.94 15.87 14.19
CA TYR A 242 -26.86 15.11 15.03
C TYR A 242 -26.46 15.36 16.49
N GLY A 243 -26.57 16.62 16.91
CA GLY A 243 -26.77 16.96 18.31
C GLY A 243 -28.27 17.19 18.50
N PRO A 244 -28.92 16.68 19.54
CA PRO A 244 -30.32 17.02 19.78
C PRO A 244 -30.41 18.52 20.05
N GLU A 245 -31.30 19.21 19.32
CA GLU A 245 -31.71 20.57 19.61
C GLU A 245 -32.22 20.63 21.07
N MET A 246 -31.40 21.18 21.97
CA MET A 246 -31.93 21.78 23.19
C MET A 246 -32.28 23.23 22.85
N SER A 247 -33.50 23.42 22.38
CA SER A 247 -34.20 24.69 22.43
C SER A 247 -34.39 25.09 23.90
N GLY A 248 -33.56 26.00 24.40
CA GLY A 248 -33.72 26.72 25.66
C GLY A 248 -33.58 28.22 25.40
N PRO A 249 -34.47 29.08 25.94
CA PRO A 249 -34.50 30.50 25.58
C PRO A 249 -33.33 31.25 26.19
N GLY A 250 -32.79 32.17 25.40
CA GLY A 250 -31.56 32.90 25.70
C GLY A 250 -31.66 33.89 26.85
N TYR A 251 -30.50 34.14 27.46
CA TYR A 251 -30.10 35.45 27.95
C TYR A 251 -28.62 35.64 27.61
N GLY A 252 -28.30 36.82 27.09
CA GLY A 252 -26.97 37.25 26.72
C GLY A 252 -26.06 37.55 27.92
N PRO A 253 -24.85 38.08 27.66
CA PRO A 253 -23.63 37.67 28.33
C PRO A 253 -23.22 38.61 29.47
N GLU A 254 -22.49 38.07 30.46
CA GLU A 254 -21.68 38.91 31.33
C GLU A 254 -20.34 38.26 31.71
N THR A 255 -19.30 39.06 31.51
CA THR A 255 -17.91 38.88 31.91
C THR A 255 -17.74 38.93 33.43
N SER A 256 -16.99 38.01 34.03
CA SER A 256 -16.02 38.30 35.13
C SER A 256 -15.44 37.03 35.77
N VAL A 257 -14.11 37.04 35.90
CA VAL A 257 -13.30 36.26 36.87
C VAL A 257 -12.97 37.29 37.98
N PRO A 258 -13.02 37.01 39.31
CA PRO A 258 -12.01 36.17 40.01
C PRO A 258 -12.37 35.48 41.36
N GLY A 259 -11.57 34.47 41.73
CA GLY A 259 -10.93 34.41 43.08
C GLY A 259 -11.35 33.36 44.14
N TYR A 260 -10.41 32.42 44.40
CA TYR A 260 -9.99 31.80 45.68
C TYR A 260 -10.85 30.82 46.56
N GLY A 261 -10.50 29.51 46.46
CA GLY A 261 -10.14 28.54 47.54
C GLY A 261 -11.22 27.90 48.45
N PRO A 262 -10.93 26.85 49.26
CA PRO A 262 -9.89 25.80 49.19
C PRO A 262 -10.44 24.33 49.23
N LEU A 263 -9.54 23.36 49.03
CA LEU A 263 -9.72 21.88 49.08
C LEU A 263 -10.26 21.34 50.42
N PRO A 264 -10.85 20.13 50.43
CA PRO A 264 -10.15 19.02 51.08
C PRO A 264 -10.19 17.69 50.29
N GLY A 265 -9.11 16.91 50.40
CA GLY A 265 -8.90 15.65 49.71
C GLY A 265 -9.53 14.42 50.36
N TYR A 266 -9.49 13.29 49.65
CA TYR A 266 -9.59 11.93 50.18
C TYR A 266 -8.86 10.96 49.25
N GLY A 267 -8.05 10.08 49.83
CA GLY A 267 -7.19 9.11 49.16
C GLY A 267 -7.91 7.82 48.68
N PRO A 268 -7.16 6.86 48.11
CA PRO A 268 -7.72 5.65 47.52
C PRO A 268 -8.01 4.57 48.56
N SER A 269 -9.19 3.94 48.48
CA SER A 269 -9.57 2.79 49.30
C SER A 269 -9.47 1.49 48.50
N THR A 270 -8.60 0.60 48.96
CA THR A 270 -8.59 -0.84 48.69
C THR A 270 -9.81 -1.53 49.31
N PRO A 271 -10.33 -2.62 48.73
CA PRO A 271 -11.03 -3.64 49.51
C PRO A 271 -10.17 -4.90 49.66
N GLY A 272 -9.81 -5.21 50.91
CA GLY A 272 -9.40 -6.55 51.31
C GLY A 272 -10.63 -7.38 51.68
N TYR A 273 -10.57 -8.69 51.39
CA TYR A 273 -11.46 -9.68 51.99
C TYR A 273 -10.67 -10.98 52.20
N GLY A 274 -10.77 -11.50 53.42
CA GLY A 274 -10.61 -12.91 53.78
C GLY A 274 -11.48 -13.16 55.02
N PRO A 275 -11.50 -14.37 55.61
CA PRO A 275 -11.21 -15.68 55.05
C PRO A 275 -12.44 -16.62 55.15
N ASP A 276 -12.53 -17.64 54.30
CA ASP A 276 -13.17 -18.91 54.68
C ASP A 276 -12.62 -20.07 53.82
N SER A 277 -12.94 -21.27 54.24
CA SER A 277 -12.04 -22.40 54.41
C SER A 277 -12.22 -23.52 53.37
N SER A 278 -11.08 -24.11 52.97
CA SER A 278 -10.84 -25.51 52.61
C SER A 278 -11.92 -26.32 51.88
N VAL A 279 -11.71 -26.58 50.58
CA VAL A 279 -11.78 -27.95 49.99
C VAL A 279 -10.86 -28.01 48.75
N HIS A 280 -10.03 -29.06 48.68
CA HIS A 280 -9.12 -29.51 47.59
C HIS A 280 -7.63 -29.18 47.73
N GLY A 281 -6.85 -30.25 47.91
CA GLY A 281 -5.42 -30.27 48.25
C GLY A 281 -4.45 -30.07 47.08
N PRO A 282 -3.12 -30.10 47.35
CA PRO A 282 -2.11 -29.59 46.44
C PRO A 282 -1.65 -30.61 45.37
N PRO A 283 -1.23 -30.16 44.18
CA PRO A 283 -0.54 -30.98 43.19
C PRO A 283 0.94 -31.21 43.57
N PRO A 284 1.59 -32.31 43.11
CA PRO A 284 2.96 -32.61 43.47
C PRO A 284 3.99 -31.72 42.77
N GLY A 285 4.94 -31.21 43.55
CA GLY A 285 6.14 -30.53 43.07
C GLY A 285 7.26 -31.51 42.70
N TYR A 286 8.03 -31.16 41.68
CA TYR A 286 9.37 -31.71 41.45
C TYR A 286 10.39 -30.59 41.66
N GLY A 287 11.33 -30.84 42.57
CA GLY A 287 12.39 -29.92 42.96
C GLY A 287 13.54 -29.84 41.94
N PRO A 288 14.46 -28.88 42.14
CA PRO A 288 15.57 -28.63 41.22
C PRO A 288 16.70 -29.65 41.39
N VAL A 289 17.20 -30.21 40.29
CA VAL A 289 18.43 -31.02 40.25
C VAL A 289 19.60 -30.17 39.79
N THR A 290 20.61 -30.06 40.64
CA THR A 290 21.92 -29.43 40.39
C THR A 290 22.84 -30.40 39.62
N PRO A 291 23.67 -29.97 38.64
CA PRO A 291 24.60 -30.85 37.94
C PRO A 291 25.93 -31.01 38.70
N GLY A 292 26.34 -32.25 38.95
CA GLY A 292 27.68 -32.61 39.45
C GLY A 292 28.53 -33.26 38.37
N TYR A 293 29.74 -32.74 38.16
CA TYR A 293 30.77 -33.26 37.26
C TYR A 293 31.56 -34.44 37.89
N GLY A 294 31.95 -35.43 37.08
CA GLY A 294 32.98 -36.42 37.39
C GLY A 294 33.33 -37.29 36.16
N PRO A 295 34.62 -37.58 35.85
CA PRO A 295 35.06 -37.95 34.49
C PRO A 295 35.43 -39.44 34.33
N GLU A 296 35.15 -40.05 33.17
CA GLU A 296 35.82 -41.28 32.71
C GLU A 296 36.10 -41.25 31.20
N ALA A 297 37.24 -41.83 30.83
CA ALA A 297 38.01 -41.63 29.61
C ALA A 297 37.54 -42.47 28.38
N PRO A 298 38.08 -42.23 27.16
CA PRO A 298 37.53 -42.75 25.91
C PRO A 298 38.05 -44.15 25.55
N GLY A 299 37.13 -45.09 25.34
CA GLY A 299 37.41 -46.42 24.81
C GLY A 299 37.26 -46.47 23.28
N TYR A 300 38.38 -46.68 22.59
CA TYR A 300 38.45 -46.98 21.17
C TYR A 300 38.03 -48.45 20.94
N GLY A 301 37.02 -48.68 20.10
CA GLY A 301 36.55 -50.02 19.73
C GLY A 301 36.29 -50.10 18.23
N LEU A 302 37.12 -50.89 17.55
CA LEU A 302 37.13 -51.15 16.11
C LEU A 302 35.89 -51.95 15.68
N GLN A 303 35.26 -51.55 14.57
CA GLN A 303 34.17 -52.29 13.93
C GLN A 303 34.65 -52.92 12.61
N PRO A 304 34.56 -54.24 12.41
CA PRO A 304 34.89 -54.88 11.14
C PRO A 304 33.72 -54.83 10.12
N PRO A 305 33.99 -54.82 8.81
CA PRO A 305 32.96 -54.83 7.77
C PRO A 305 32.73 -56.25 7.21
N GLY A 306 31.48 -56.58 6.90
CA GLY A 306 31.10 -57.72 6.04
C GLY A 306 29.75 -57.41 5.37
N SER A 307 29.72 -57.19 4.04
CA SER A 307 29.58 -58.17 2.93
C SER A 307 28.15 -58.74 2.82
N GLY A 308 27.38 -58.72 1.74
CA GLY A 308 27.41 -58.31 0.31
C GLY A 308 25.92 -58.40 -0.17
N SER A 309 25.42 -58.04 -1.35
CA SER A 309 25.91 -58.03 -2.75
C SER A 309 24.98 -57.08 -3.55
N SER A 310 25.45 -56.15 -4.40
CA SER A 310 25.53 -56.21 -5.89
C SER A 310 24.32 -56.85 -6.58
N ILE A 311 23.65 -56.28 -7.61
CA ILE A 311 24.15 -55.95 -8.96
C ILE A 311 23.20 -54.92 -9.64
N TYR A 312 23.72 -53.84 -10.25
CA TYR A 312 23.51 -53.40 -11.66
C TYR A 312 24.31 -52.11 -11.89
N GLY A 313 25.17 -52.15 -12.93
CA GLY A 313 26.24 -51.18 -13.18
C GLY A 313 25.84 -49.88 -13.89
N PRO A 314 26.83 -48.99 -14.14
CA PRO A 314 26.62 -47.63 -14.62
C PRO A 314 26.70 -47.53 -16.15
N ALA A 315 25.98 -46.56 -16.72
CA ALA A 315 26.19 -46.11 -18.09
C ALA A 315 26.37 -44.59 -18.13
N SER A 316 27.48 -44.15 -18.72
CA SER A 316 27.79 -42.78 -19.17
C SER A 316 28.90 -42.91 -20.23
N PRO A 317 29.15 -41.90 -21.07
CA PRO A 317 28.27 -41.15 -21.95
C PRO A 317 28.69 -41.37 -23.44
N SER A 318 27.98 -40.78 -24.41
CA SER A 318 28.46 -40.66 -25.80
C SER A 318 28.37 -39.21 -26.28
N PRO A 319 29.40 -38.65 -26.94
CA PRO A 319 29.34 -37.37 -27.64
C PRO A 319 29.37 -37.57 -29.17
N GLU A 320 28.43 -36.95 -29.88
CA GLU A 320 28.51 -36.59 -31.31
C GLU A 320 27.73 -35.27 -31.44
N VAL A 321 28.34 -34.11 -31.72
CA VAL A 321 28.87 -33.61 -33.01
C VAL A 321 27.84 -33.69 -34.14
N GLY A 322 27.19 -32.56 -34.40
CA GLY A 322 26.34 -32.33 -35.57
C GLY A 322 26.28 -30.85 -35.91
N LEU A 323 27.28 -30.38 -36.65
CA LEU A 323 27.29 -29.12 -37.39
C LEU A 323 26.09 -29.06 -38.35
N VAL A 324 25.39 -27.93 -38.39
CA VAL A 324 24.82 -27.39 -39.63
C VAL A 324 25.03 -25.88 -39.65
N SER A 325 25.82 -25.45 -40.63
CA SER A 325 25.99 -24.06 -41.04
C SER A 325 24.75 -23.55 -41.78
N ALA A 326 24.60 -22.23 -41.70
CA ALA A 326 23.95 -21.26 -42.57
C ALA A 326 23.42 -21.74 -43.94
N VAL A 327 22.36 -21.06 -44.42
CA VAL A 327 22.38 -20.16 -45.61
C VAL A 327 20.95 -19.72 -45.98
N HIS A 328 20.80 -18.39 -46.20
CA HIS A 328 19.65 -17.58 -46.66
C HIS A 328 18.49 -17.30 -45.70
#